data_AF-A0A1F7V744-F1
#
_entry.id   AF-A0A1F7V744-F1
#
_cell.length_a   1.000
_cell.length_b   1.000
_cell.length_c   1.000
_cell.angle_alpha   90.00
_cell.angle_beta   90.00
_cell.angle_gamma   90.00
#
_symmetry.space_group_name_H-M   'P 1'
#
loop_
_entity.id
_entity.type
_entity.pdbx_description
1 polymer ?
#
loop_
_entity_poly.entity_id
_entity_poly.type
_entity_poly.pdbx_seq_one_letter_code
_entity_poly.pdbx_strand_id
1 'polypeptide(L)'
;MSFSFPEISIPVFSFLGIFGLYMACYVLYSLFNIFHLVKYGIAGNGLFLIVFTFLGGTILLVAASIFLLLPYDWTYAIPLNQITDVFNENVAL
;
A
#
# COMPACT_ATOMS: atom_id res chain seq x y z
N MET A 1 17.67 25.24 -19.13
CA MET A 1 16.58 25.89 -18.39
C MET A 1 16.48 25.15 -17.06
N SER A 2 16.93 25.74 -15.94
CA SER A 2 16.92 25.05 -14.64
C SER A 2 15.52 25.11 -14.05
N PHE A 3 14.90 23.95 -13.87
CA PHE A 3 13.62 23.84 -13.17
C PHE A 3 13.90 23.68 -11.67
N SER A 4 13.18 24.40 -10.82
CA SER A 4 13.27 24.29 -9.36
C SER A 4 11.88 24.10 -8.78
N PHE A 5 11.64 22.99 -8.08
CA PHE A 5 10.43 22.87 -7.26
C PHE A 5 10.51 23.85 -6.08
N PRO A 6 9.36 24.34 -5.58
CA PRO A 6 9.34 25.07 -4.31
C PRO A 6 9.85 24.17 -3.16
N GLU A 7 10.36 24.76 -2.08
CA GLU A 7 10.80 24.05 -0.86
C GLU A 7 9.62 23.40 -0.11
N ILE A 8 8.98 22.45 -0.75
CA ILE A 8 7.90 21.65 -0.22
C ILE A 8 8.50 20.32 0.21
N SER A 9 8.20 19.93 1.45
CA SER A 9 8.53 18.63 1.98
C SER A 9 7.25 17.83 2.19
N ILE A 10 7.17 16.64 1.59
CA ILE A 10 6.02 15.75 1.76
C ILE A 10 6.36 14.70 2.80
N PRO A 11 5.57 14.57 3.88
CA PRO A 11 5.82 13.56 4.89
C PRO A 11 5.51 12.15 4.38
N VAL A 12 6.33 11.17 4.77
CA VAL A 12 6.21 9.75 4.36
C VAL A 12 4.81 9.20 4.63
N PHE A 13 4.15 9.61 5.73
CA PHE A 13 2.79 9.16 6.04
C PHE A 13 1.78 9.43 4.93
N SER A 14 2.00 10.44 4.07
CA SER A 14 1.08 10.76 2.97
C SER A 14 1.06 9.65 1.93
N PHE A 15 2.21 9.05 1.62
CA PHE A 15 2.32 7.88 0.76
C PHE A 15 1.82 6.61 1.44
N LEU A 16 2.19 6.44 2.72
CA LEU A 16 1.72 5.30 3.53
C LEU A 16 0.21 5.30 3.73
N GLY A 17 -0.44 6.47 3.74
CA GLY A 17 -1.89 6.60 3.81
C GLY A 17 -2.59 6.00 2.59
N ILE A 18 -2.10 6.27 1.39
CA ILE A 18 -2.62 5.68 0.14
C ILE A 18 -2.41 4.16 0.14
N PHE A 19 -1.22 3.72 0.52
CA PHE A 19 -0.92 2.30 0.67
C PHE A 19 -1.84 1.63 1.70
N GLY A 20 -2.05 2.25 2.86
CA GLY A 20 -2.94 1.77 3.91
C GLY A 20 -4.39 1.66 3.45
N LEU A 21 -4.87 2.64 2.69
CA LEU A 21 -6.22 2.59 2.08
C LEU A 21 -6.35 1.42 1.10
N TYR A 22 -5.35 1.22 0.25
CA TYR A 22 -5.30 0.08 -0.67
C TYR A 22 -5.34 -1.25 0.10
N MET A 23 -4.56 -1.37 1.17
CA MET A 23 -4.57 -2.57 2.03
C MET A 23 -5.92 -2.76 2.73
N ALA A 24 -6.58 -1.69 3.16
CA ALA A 24 -7.91 -1.74 3.74
C ALA A 24 -8.95 -2.28 2.74
N CYS A 25 -8.87 -1.88 1.45
CA CYS A 25 -9.72 -2.45 0.40
C CYS A 25 -9.55 -3.97 0.28
N TYR A 26 -8.32 -4.48 0.36
CA TYR A 26 -8.07 -5.94 0.34
C TYR A 26 -8.70 -6.66 1.52
N VAL A 27 -8.59 -6.08 2.72
CA VAL A 27 -9.22 -6.64 3.94
C VAL A 27 -10.74 -6.65 3.80
N LEU A 28 -11.34 -5.52 3.39
CA LEU A 28 -12.78 -5.42 3.20
C LEU A 28 -13.30 -6.39 2.14
N TYR A 29 -12.57 -6.53 1.03
CA TYR A 29 -12.90 -7.49 -0.02
C TYR A 29 -12.81 -8.94 0.49
N SER A 30 -11.77 -9.26 1.27
CA SER A 30 -11.63 -10.59 1.89
C SER A 30 -12.78 -10.91 2.85
N LEU A 31 -13.15 -9.96 3.72
CA LEU A 31 -14.27 -10.09 4.65
C LEU A 31 -15.60 -10.25 3.92
N PHE A 32 -15.82 -9.46 2.85
CA PHE A 32 -17.00 -9.57 2.01
C PHE A 32 -17.10 -10.96 1.37
N ASN A 33 -16.01 -11.49 0.82
CA ASN A 33 -16.00 -12.83 0.22
C ASN A 33 -16.31 -13.93 1.24
N ILE A 34 -15.75 -13.86 2.45
CA ILE A 34 -16.08 -14.81 3.53
C ILE A 34 -17.55 -14.72 3.90
N PHE A 35 -18.04 -13.50 4.15
CA PHE A 35 -19.44 -13.28 4.50
C PHE A 35 -20.37 -13.81 3.40
N HIS A 36 -20.06 -13.50 2.14
CA HIS A 36 -20.84 -13.93 1.00
C HIS A 36 -20.86 -15.46 0.88
N LEU A 37 -19.70 -16.10 1.06
CA LEU A 37 -19.58 -17.55 1.01
C LEU A 37 -20.34 -18.23 2.16
N VAL A 38 -20.23 -17.72 3.38
CA VAL A 38 -20.92 -18.28 4.57
C VAL A 38 -22.44 -18.12 4.45
N LYS A 39 -22.92 -16.99 3.91
CA LYS A 39 -24.35 -16.66 3.89
C LYS A 39 -25.08 -17.14 2.64
N TYR A 40 -24.42 -17.12 1.49
CA TYR A 40 -25.04 -17.36 0.18
C TYR A 40 -24.31 -18.44 -0.63
N GLY A 41 -23.18 -18.95 -0.15
CA GLY A 41 -22.40 -19.96 -0.84
C GLY A 41 -23.14 -21.29 -0.92
N ILE A 42 -23.78 -21.54 -2.05
CA ILE A 42 -24.23 -22.89 -2.48
C ILE A 42 -23.00 -23.70 -3.00
N ALA A 43 -21.89 -23.01 -3.27
CA ALA A 43 -20.70 -23.55 -3.91
C ALA A 43 -19.85 -24.41 -2.98
N GLY A 44 -19.57 -25.64 -3.42
CA GLY A 44 -18.84 -26.66 -2.66
C GLY A 44 -17.39 -26.33 -2.29
N ASN A 45 -16.76 -27.27 -1.59
CA ASN A 45 -15.46 -27.18 -0.91
C ASN A 45 -14.33 -26.46 -1.69
N GLY A 46 -14.32 -26.50 -3.03
CA GLY A 46 -13.31 -25.83 -3.85
C GLY A 46 -13.33 -24.31 -3.75
N LEU A 47 -14.52 -23.68 -3.80
CA LEU A 47 -14.63 -22.22 -3.71
C LEU A 47 -14.25 -21.73 -2.30
N PHE A 48 -14.56 -22.53 -1.28
CA PHE A 48 -14.13 -22.27 0.10
C PHE A 48 -12.61 -22.28 0.24
N LEU A 49 -11.93 -23.26 -0.35
CA LEU A 49 -10.47 -23.35 -0.28
C LEU A 49 -9.79 -22.15 -0.96
N ILE A 50 -10.32 -21.68 -2.10
CA ILE A 50 -9.82 -20.49 -2.80
C ILE A 50 -9.99 -19.24 -1.93
N VAL A 51 -11.19 -19.01 -1.39
CA VAL A 51 -11.46 -17.84 -0.53
C VAL A 51 -10.61 -17.87 0.74
N PHE A 52 -10.43 -19.06 1.34
CA PHE A 52 -9.59 -19.24 2.52
C PHE A 52 -8.10 -18.96 2.23
N THR A 53 -7.59 -19.44 1.10
CA THR A 53 -6.21 -19.19 0.66
C THR A 53 -6.00 -17.70 0.40
N PHE A 54 -6.96 -17.05 -0.26
CA PHE A 54 -6.93 -15.61 -0.50
C PHE A 54 -6.92 -14.81 0.82
N LEU A 55 -7.79 -15.17 1.77
CA LEU A 55 -7.79 -14.55 3.11
C LEU A 55 -6.44 -14.71 3.81
N GLY A 56 -5.88 -15.92 3.83
CA GLY A 56 -4.57 -16.18 4.44
C GLY A 56 -3.48 -15.34 3.81
N GLY A 57 -3.47 -15.23 2.48
CA GLY A 57 -2.58 -14.34 1.73
C GLY A 57 -2.75 -12.87 2.12
N THR A 58 -3.98 -12.38 2.23
CA THR A 58 -4.27 -11.01 2.66
C THR A 58 -3.76 -10.74 4.08
N ILE A 59 -3.98 -11.66 5.02
CA ILE A 59 -3.50 -11.53 6.41
C ILE A 59 -1.97 -11.47 6.43
N LEU A 60 -1.30 -12.38 5.73
CA LEU A 60 0.16 -12.40 5.65
C LEU A 60 0.71 -11.13 5.02
N LEU A 61 0.10 -10.66 3.92
CA LEU A 61 0.50 -9.43 3.23
C LEU A 61 0.38 -8.21 4.16
N VAL A 62 -0.76 -8.06 4.85
CA VAL A 62 -0.99 -6.96 5.80
C VAL A 62 0.01 -7.02 6.95
N ALA A 63 0.15 -8.18 7.59
CA ALA A 63 1.06 -8.35 8.71
C ALA A 63 2.52 -8.07 8.32
N ALA A 64 2.99 -8.68 7.22
CA ALA A 64 4.35 -8.47 6.72
C ALA A 64 4.60 -6.99 6.39
N SER A 65 3.63 -6.31 5.77
CA SER A 65 3.75 -4.88 5.46
C SER A 65 3.88 -4.03 6.72
N ILE A 66 3.07 -4.30 7.75
CA ILE A 66 3.15 -3.58 9.04
C ILE A 66 4.51 -3.81 9.70
N PHE A 67 4.96 -5.07 9.82
CA PHE A 67 6.23 -5.38 10.47
C PHE A 67 7.44 -4.81 9.72
N LEU A 68 7.38 -4.79 8.38
CA LEU A 68 8.43 -4.21 7.56
C LEU A 68 8.48 -2.69 7.72
N LEU A 69 7.32 -2.03 7.83
CA LEU A 69 7.23 -0.57 7.91
C LEU A 69 7.38 0.00 9.34
N LEU A 70 7.20 -0.83 10.37
CA LEU A 70 7.26 -0.43 11.79
C LEU A 70 8.55 0.31 12.20
N PRO A 71 9.75 -0.08 11.73
CA PRO A 71 11.00 0.56 12.16
C PRO A 71 11.23 1.93 11.52
N TYR A 72 10.46 2.30 10.49
CA TYR A 72 10.67 3.54 9.75
C TYR A 72 9.96 4.72 10.42
N ASP A 73 10.59 5.89 10.38
CA ASP A 73 9.95 7.13 10.81
C ASP A 73 8.97 7.61 9.73
N TRP A 74 7.67 7.51 10.01
CA TRP A 74 6.61 7.91 9.08
C TRP A 74 6.39 9.42 9.03
N THR A 75 6.95 10.16 9.99
CA THR A 75 6.90 11.62 10.03
C THR A 75 8.03 12.27 9.26
N TYR A 76 9.01 11.49 8.82
CA TYR A 76 10.12 11.95 8.00
C TYR A 76 9.59 12.71 6.77
N ALA A 77 10.08 13.92 6.59
CA ALA A 77 9.66 14.80 5.50
C ALA A 77 10.62 14.64 4.33
N ILE A 78 10.12 14.12 3.20
CA ILE A 78 10.89 13.96 1.98
C ILE A 78 10.94 15.33 1.26
N PRO A 79 12.11 15.97 1.13
CA PRO A 79 12.21 17.27 0.52
C PRO A 79 12.19 17.12 -1.02
N LEU A 80 11.26 17.80 -1.71
CA LEU A 80 11.06 17.64 -3.16
C LEU A 80 12.17 18.28 -4.00
N ASN A 81 12.94 19.21 -3.41
CA ASN A 81 14.06 19.87 -4.09
C ASN A 81 15.13 18.86 -4.54
N GLN A 82 15.37 17.80 -3.77
CA GLN A 82 16.32 16.73 -4.11
C GLN A 82 15.94 15.98 -5.40
N ILE A 83 14.65 15.92 -5.74
CA ILE A 83 14.18 15.31 -6.99
C ILE A 83 14.55 16.19 -8.19
N THR A 84 14.49 17.51 -8.02
CA THR A 84 14.90 18.46 -9.05
C THR A 84 16.40 18.42 -9.31
N ASP A 85 17.21 18.21 -8.29
CA ASP A 85 18.66 18.10 -8.45
C ASP A 85 19.00 16.87 -9.30
N VAL A 86 18.39 15.72 -9.00
CA VAL A 86 18.53 14.49 -9.80
C VAL A 86 18.00 14.67 -11.22
N PHE A 87 16.84 15.33 -11.41
CA PHE A 87 16.29 15.57 -12.74
C PHE A 87 17.18 16.50 -13.57
N ASN A 88 17.66 17.60 -12.98
CA ASN A 88 18.53 18.55 -13.66
C ASN A 88 19.89 17.91 -14.01
N GLU A 89 20.43 17.03 -13.17
CA GLU A 89 21.66 16.28 -13.46
C GLU A 89 21.49 15.33 -14.66
N ASN A 90 20.35 14.64 -14.76
CA ASN A 90 20.08 13.68 -15.84
C ASN A 90 19.64 14.32 -17.17
N VAL A 91 19.13 15.55 -17.15
CA VAL A 91 18.70 16.30 -18.37
C VAL A 91 19.81 17.23 -18.89
N ALA A 92 20.83 17.52 -18.07
CA ALA A 92 21.99 18.30 -18.47
C ALA A 92 23.07 17.47 -19.21
N LEU A 93 22.89 16.14 -19.31
CA LEU A 93 23.63 15.23 -20.19
C LEU A 93 22.84 14.97 -21.49
#